data_AF-A0A939G9W5-F1
#
_entry.id   AF-A0A939G9W5-F1
#
_cell.length_a   1.000
_cell.length_b   1.000
_cell.length_c   1.000
_cell.angle_alpha   90.00
_cell.angle_beta   90.00
_cell.angle_gamma   90.00
#
_symmetry.space_group_name_H-M   'P 1'
#
loop_
_entity.id
_entity.type
_entity.pdbx_description
1 polymer ?
#
loop_
_entity_poly.entity_id
_entity_poly.type
_entity_poly.pdbx_seq_one_letter_code
_entity_poly.pdbx_strand_id
1 'polypeptide(L)'
;MTEQEQQQQIMQAKANLRLLERCQAPAPELEEARQQLAALQHFSPSEFAKRQVAEPVVIPRPARAPIPVEQLPVEVRERIETLTTERNAIHAEKAGLSNTLHSIPDSMSAADTVKRILALREAWKSKQDAIRLLLELGALPAVQTPNARELPNDEEKLRYQIQCLQSNIIKAGKRSQGAKNDSTRQRNAVMIARWQAEIEQLRAKLQSL
;
A
#
# COMPACT_ATOMS: atom_id res chain seq x y z
N MET A 1 0.02 3.40 26.78
CA MET A 1 -0.65 3.86 28.02
C MET A 1 -2.12 3.55 27.85
N THR A 2 -2.65 2.66 28.68
CA THR A 2 -4.09 2.35 28.68
C THR A 2 -4.86 3.47 29.38
N GLU A 3 -6.16 3.59 29.12
CA GLU A 3 -7.02 4.59 29.78
C GLU A 3 -7.01 4.42 31.32
N GLN A 4 -6.91 3.17 31.79
CA GLN A 4 -6.79 2.85 33.22
C GLN A 4 -5.48 3.33 33.84
N GLU A 5 -4.34 3.18 33.15
CA GLU A 5 -3.05 3.69 33.61
C GLU A 5 -3.04 5.22 33.71
N GLN A 6 -3.66 5.91 32.74
CA GLN A 6 -3.76 7.38 32.76
C GLN A 6 -4.60 7.87 33.95
N GLN A 7 -5.73 7.22 34.23
CA GLN A 7 -6.57 7.58 35.39
C GLN A 7 -5.84 7.36 36.72
N GLN A 8 -5.05 6.29 36.84
CA GLN A 8 -4.22 6.05 38.02
C GLN A 8 -3.14 7.13 38.20
N GLN A 9 -2.47 7.55 37.13
CA GLN A 9 -1.46 8.62 37.18
C GLN A 9 -2.06 9.97 37.56
N ILE A 10 -3.24 10.33 37.02
CA ILE A 10 -3.96 11.55 37.41
C ILE A 10 -4.34 11.50 38.90
N MET A 11 -4.79 10.34 39.39
CA MET A 11 -5.15 10.17 40.80
C MET A 11 -3.93 10.38 41.72
N GLN A 12 -2.79 9.79 41.37
CA GLN A 12 -1.54 9.95 42.12
C GLN A 12 -1.04 11.40 42.11
N ALA A 13 -1.07 12.08 40.96
CA ALA A 13 -0.67 13.49 40.84
C ALA A 13 -1.57 14.42 41.68
N LYS A 14 -2.89 14.18 41.71
CA LYS A 14 -3.83 14.92 42.59
C LYS A 14 -3.53 14.70 44.06
N ALA A 15 -3.21 13.46 44.46
CA ALA A 15 -2.87 13.15 45.83
C ALA A 15 -1.57 13.86 46.26
N ASN A 16 -0.57 13.87 45.38
CA ASN A 16 0.71 14.56 45.62
C ASN A 16 0.53 16.08 45.80
N LEU A 17 -0.25 16.72 44.91
CA LEU A 17 -0.53 18.15 45.02
C LEU A 17 -1.25 18.51 46.34
N ARG A 18 -2.24 17.71 46.75
CA ARG A 18 -2.91 17.90 48.05
C ARG A 18 -1.99 17.72 49.23
N LEU A 19 -1.02 16.82 49.14
CA LEU A 19 -0.01 16.62 50.19
C LEU A 19 0.89 17.85 50.28
N LEU A 20 1.41 18.34 49.16
CA LEU A 20 2.25 19.53 49.10
C LEU A 20 1.51 20.79 49.61
N GLU A 21 0.22 20.94 49.28
CA GLU A 21 -0.61 22.05 49.78
C GLU A 21 -0.81 21.97 51.31
N ARG A 22 -0.97 20.75 51.86
CA ARG A 22 -1.08 20.54 53.31
C ARG A 22 0.24 20.78 54.03
N CYS A 23 1.36 20.41 53.41
CA CYS A 23 2.70 20.60 53.96
C CYS A 23 3.24 22.03 53.78
N GLN A 24 2.46 22.93 53.16
CA GLN A 24 2.88 24.30 52.84
C GLN A 24 4.22 24.33 52.11
N ALA A 25 4.38 23.42 51.13
CA ALA A 25 5.55 23.34 50.30
C ALA A 25 5.83 24.69 49.61
N PRO A 26 7.09 25.00 49.30
CA PRO A 26 7.46 26.26 48.67
C PRO A 26 6.73 26.42 47.33
N ALA A 27 6.38 27.67 47.00
CA ALA A 27 5.65 28.04 45.78
C ALA A 27 6.14 27.35 44.48
N PRO A 28 7.45 27.20 44.19
CA PRO A 28 7.91 26.51 42.98
C PRO A 28 7.50 25.03 42.92
N GLU A 29 7.48 24.31 44.05
CA GLU A 29 7.10 22.88 44.08
C GLU A 29 5.59 22.69 43.86
N LEU A 30 4.78 23.62 44.38
CA LEU A 30 3.35 23.64 44.12
C LEU A 30 3.04 23.96 42.66
N GLU A 31 3.81 24.85 42.05
CA GLU A 31 3.65 25.21 40.64
C GLU A 31 4.05 24.05 39.72
N GLU A 32 5.15 23.35 40.02
CA GLU A 32 5.58 22.16 39.28
C GLU A 32 4.52 21.04 39.37
N ALA A 33 3.99 20.77 40.57
CA ALA A 33 2.94 19.78 40.76
C ALA A 33 1.63 20.14 40.02
N ARG A 34 1.29 21.44 39.95
CA ARG A 34 0.14 21.95 39.17
C ARG A 34 0.36 21.77 37.67
N GLN A 35 1.56 22.07 37.17
CA GLN A 35 1.92 21.89 35.77
C GLN A 35 1.89 20.41 35.37
N GLN A 36 2.40 19.50 36.22
CA GLN A 36 2.34 18.06 35.99
C GLN A 36 0.90 17.55 35.93
N LEU A 37 0.02 18.01 36.84
CA LEU A 37 -1.39 17.64 36.82
C LEU A 37 -2.09 18.15 35.54
N ALA A 38 -1.81 19.39 35.12
CA ALA A 38 -2.35 19.97 33.89
C ALA A 38 -1.90 19.18 32.66
N ALA A 39 -0.62 18.79 32.59
CA ALA A 39 -0.08 17.99 31.49
C ALA A 39 -0.77 16.62 31.36
N LEU A 40 -1.09 15.98 32.50
CA LEU A 40 -1.79 14.68 32.51
C LEU A 40 -3.29 14.82 32.16
N GLN A 41 -3.93 15.94 32.50
CA GLN A 41 -5.33 16.21 32.19
C GLN A 41 -5.56 16.62 30.73
N HIS A 42 -4.61 17.31 30.12
CA HIS A 42 -4.67 17.72 28.72
C HIS A 42 -4.09 16.68 27.75
N PHE A 43 -3.56 15.56 28.25
CA PHE A 43 -3.14 14.44 27.42
C PHE A 43 -4.36 13.76 26.80
N SER A 44 -4.68 14.10 25.55
CA SER A 44 -5.68 13.39 24.75
C SER A 44 -5.02 12.24 23.99
N PRO A 45 -5.43 10.97 24.20
CA PRO A 45 -4.94 9.82 23.43
C PRO A 45 -5.13 9.98 21.92
N SER A 46 -6.05 10.86 21.51
CA SER A 46 -6.37 11.19 20.11
C SER A 46 -5.20 11.86 19.38
N GLU A 47 -4.36 12.63 20.06
CA GLU A 47 -3.20 13.29 19.42
C GLU A 47 -2.02 12.35 19.21
N PHE A 48 -1.86 11.33 20.07
CA PHE A 48 -0.89 10.26 19.83
C PHE A 48 -1.28 9.37 18.65
N ALA A 49 -2.58 9.13 18.45
CA ALA A 49 -3.07 8.45 17.25
C ALA A 49 -2.80 9.28 15.97
N LYS A 50 -2.86 10.61 16.04
CA LYS A 50 -2.54 11.49 14.91
C LYS A 50 -1.03 11.66 14.67
N ARG A 51 -0.19 11.64 15.72
CA ARG A 51 1.28 11.74 15.58
C ARG A 51 1.97 10.41 15.26
N GLN A 52 1.37 9.26 15.58
CA GLN A 52 1.93 7.94 15.23
C GLN A 52 1.49 7.40 13.87
N VAL A 53 0.54 8.06 13.19
CA VAL A 53 0.55 8.03 11.73
C VAL A 53 1.68 8.96 11.31
N ALA A 54 2.91 8.45 11.39
CA ALA A 54 3.92 8.90 10.46
C ALA A 54 3.24 8.81 9.09
N GLU A 55 2.97 9.97 8.47
CA GLU A 55 2.70 9.98 7.04
C GLU A 55 3.74 9.03 6.45
N PRO A 56 3.32 7.98 5.71
CA PRO A 56 4.30 7.14 5.06
C PRO A 56 5.20 8.12 4.34
N VAL A 57 6.51 8.08 4.63
CA VAL A 57 7.48 8.80 3.82
C VAL A 57 7.29 8.21 2.43
N VAL A 58 6.42 8.86 1.65
CA VAL A 58 6.26 8.63 0.23
C VAL A 58 7.56 9.20 -0.28
N ILE A 59 8.60 8.36 -0.27
CA ILE A 59 9.80 8.61 -1.06
C ILE A 59 9.22 8.99 -2.42
N PRO A 60 9.38 10.24 -2.88
CA PRO A 60 8.87 10.64 -4.18
C PRO A 60 9.58 9.75 -5.17
N ARG A 61 8.88 8.70 -5.60
CA ARG A 61 9.41 7.82 -6.61
C ARG A 61 9.57 8.74 -7.82
N PRO A 62 10.75 8.81 -8.45
CA PRO A 62 10.88 9.60 -9.67
C PRO A 62 9.74 9.16 -10.59
N ALA A 63 8.85 10.10 -10.90
CA ALA A 63 7.70 9.85 -11.74
C ALA A 63 8.25 9.39 -13.09
N ARG A 64 8.32 8.08 -13.30
CA ARG A 64 8.60 7.55 -14.63
C ARG A 64 7.44 8.04 -15.47
N ALA A 65 7.73 8.95 -16.40
CA ALA A 65 6.73 9.39 -17.36
C ALA A 65 6.14 8.14 -18.01
N PRO A 66 4.80 8.03 -18.07
CA PRO A 66 4.16 6.92 -18.76
C PRO A 66 4.68 6.88 -20.20
N ILE A 67 4.99 5.68 -20.69
CA ILE A 67 5.43 5.51 -22.07
C ILE A 67 4.22 5.84 -22.95
N PRO A 68 4.36 6.72 -23.98
CA PRO A 68 3.29 7.00 -24.92
C PRO A 68 2.73 5.70 -25.49
N VAL A 69 1.41 5.59 -25.60
CA VAL A 69 0.73 4.34 -25.99
C VAL A 69 1.24 3.87 -27.35
N GLU A 70 1.56 4.80 -28.25
CA GLU A 70 2.07 4.57 -29.60
C GLU A 70 3.42 3.85 -29.61
N GLN A 71 4.22 4.01 -28.55
CA GLN A 71 5.55 3.41 -28.40
C GLN A 71 5.51 2.04 -27.70
N LEU A 72 4.33 1.59 -27.29
CA LEU A 72 4.15 0.30 -26.63
C LEU A 72 4.09 -0.85 -27.65
N PRO A 73 4.55 -2.05 -27.27
CA PRO A 73 4.34 -3.26 -28.06
C PRO A 73 2.84 -3.47 -28.38
N VAL A 74 2.55 -3.99 -29.57
CA VAL A 74 1.16 -4.23 -30.05
C VAL A 74 0.32 -4.98 -29.02
N GLU A 75 0.87 -6.06 -28.46
CA GLU A 75 0.21 -6.89 -27.44
C GLU A 75 -0.15 -6.11 -26.17
N VAL A 76 0.70 -5.16 -25.77
CA VAL A 76 0.46 -4.30 -24.59
C VAL A 76 -0.66 -3.30 -24.90
N ARG A 77 -0.68 -2.75 -26.12
CA ARG A 77 -1.74 -1.83 -26.57
C ARG A 77 -3.09 -2.53 -26.61
N GLU A 78 -3.18 -3.70 -27.22
CA GLU A 78 -4.41 -4.50 -27.29
C GLU A 78 -4.93 -4.85 -25.90
N ARG A 79 -4.03 -5.16 -24.97
CA ARG A 79 -4.42 -5.40 -23.58
C ARG A 79 -4.91 -4.15 -22.88
N ILE A 80 -4.25 -3.01 -23.10
CA ILE A 80 -4.70 -1.71 -22.56
C ILE A 80 -6.09 -1.37 -23.12
N GLU A 81 -6.33 -1.59 -24.40
CA GLU A 81 -7.62 -1.35 -25.05
C GLU A 81 -8.72 -2.27 -24.49
N THR A 82 -8.42 -3.56 -24.32
CA THR A 82 -9.31 -4.53 -23.66
C THR A 82 -9.67 -4.07 -22.25
N LEU A 83 -8.66 -3.75 -21.43
CA LEU A 83 -8.87 -3.29 -20.06
C LEU A 83 -9.61 -1.95 -20.00
N THR A 84 -9.40 -1.08 -20.99
CA THR A 84 -10.10 0.21 -21.12
C THR A 84 -11.58 -0.01 -21.43
N THR A 85 -11.88 -0.94 -22.32
CA THR A 85 -13.25 -1.32 -22.67
C THR A 85 -13.98 -1.93 -21.46
N GLU A 86 -13.35 -2.88 -20.77
CA GLU A 86 -13.88 -3.47 -19.53
C GLU A 86 -14.11 -2.41 -18.45
N ARG A 87 -13.13 -1.51 -18.24
CA ARG A 87 -13.24 -0.40 -17.28
C ARG A 87 -14.41 0.52 -17.62
N ASN A 88 -14.60 0.86 -18.89
CA ASN A 88 -15.68 1.73 -19.34
C ASN A 88 -17.05 1.04 -19.16
N ALA A 89 -17.16 -0.26 -19.42
CA ALA A 89 -18.37 -1.02 -19.17
C ALA A 89 -18.74 -1.02 -17.67
N ILE A 90 -17.75 -1.27 -16.79
CA ILE A 90 -17.94 -1.20 -15.32
C ILE A 90 -18.37 0.22 -14.91
N HIS A 91 -17.79 1.26 -15.51
CA HIS A 91 -18.14 2.64 -15.23
C HIS A 91 -19.60 2.94 -15.63
N ALA A 92 -20.03 2.48 -16.80
CA ALA A 92 -21.40 2.64 -17.29
C ALA A 92 -22.42 1.92 -16.38
N GLU A 93 -22.15 0.66 -15.99
CA GLU A 93 -22.99 -0.09 -15.06
C GLU A 93 -23.11 0.63 -13.71
N LYS A 94 -21.98 1.10 -13.17
CA LYS A 94 -21.94 1.84 -11.91
C LYS A 94 -22.73 3.14 -12.01
N ALA A 95 -22.59 3.89 -13.10
CA ALA A 95 -23.32 5.12 -13.33
C ALA A 95 -24.83 4.86 -13.41
N GLY A 96 -25.24 3.81 -14.12
CA GLY A 96 -26.63 3.36 -14.18
C GLY A 96 -27.22 3.10 -12.80
N LEU A 97 -26.54 2.30 -11.97
CA LEU A 97 -26.98 2.03 -10.60
C LEU A 97 -26.99 3.29 -9.73
N SER A 98 -25.99 4.15 -9.87
CA SER A 98 -25.91 5.40 -9.11
C SER A 98 -27.07 6.34 -9.46
N ASN A 99 -27.43 6.42 -10.74
CA ASN A 99 -28.58 7.19 -11.19
C ASN A 99 -29.90 6.60 -10.68
N THR A 100 -30.01 5.27 -10.52
CA THR A 100 -31.24 4.67 -9.94
C THR A 100 -31.42 4.90 -8.45
N LEU A 101 -30.38 5.36 -7.71
CA LEU A 101 -30.51 5.58 -6.27
C LEU A 101 -31.53 6.66 -5.92
N HIS A 102 -31.65 7.72 -6.73
CA HIS A 102 -32.61 8.80 -6.49
C HIS A 102 -34.08 8.37 -6.62
N SER A 103 -34.33 7.22 -7.25
CA SER A 103 -35.68 6.70 -7.54
C SER A 103 -36.12 5.64 -6.53
N ILE A 104 -35.25 5.27 -5.60
CA ILE A 104 -35.59 4.37 -4.50
C ILE A 104 -36.30 5.21 -3.43
N PRO A 105 -37.54 4.89 -3.06
CA PRO A 105 -38.24 5.59 -1.99
C PRO A 105 -37.50 5.46 -0.65
N ASP A 106 -37.54 6.48 0.20
CA ASP A 106 -36.88 6.48 1.52
C ASP A 106 -37.36 5.36 2.45
N SER A 107 -38.54 4.80 2.19
CA SER A 107 -39.10 3.65 2.91
C SER A 107 -38.48 2.31 2.52
N MET A 108 -37.69 2.25 1.43
CA MET A 108 -37.05 1.04 0.91
C MET A 108 -35.54 1.08 1.12
N SER A 109 -34.95 -0.05 1.51
CA SER A 109 -33.50 -0.17 1.66
C SER A 109 -32.79 -0.15 0.31
N ALA A 110 -31.80 0.72 0.16
CA ALA A 110 -30.89 0.74 -0.99
C ALA A 110 -29.58 -0.04 -0.74
N ALA A 111 -29.49 -0.80 0.35
CA ALA A 111 -28.24 -1.42 0.80
C ALA A 111 -27.58 -2.32 -0.26
N ASP A 112 -28.37 -3.13 -0.98
CA ASP A 112 -27.86 -4.02 -2.02
C ASP A 112 -27.35 -3.25 -3.25
N THR A 113 -28.06 -2.20 -3.66
CA THR A 113 -27.65 -1.30 -4.74
C THR A 113 -26.33 -0.61 -4.39
N VAL A 114 -26.21 -0.09 -3.15
CA VAL A 114 -24.98 0.54 -2.66
C VAL A 114 -23.83 -0.46 -2.58
N LYS A 115 -24.07 -1.68 -2.09
CA LYS A 115 -23.07 -2.76 -2.06
C LYS A 115 -22.56 -3.10 -3.45
N ARG A 116 -23.46 -3.18 -4.45
CA ARG A 116 -23.08 -3.41 -5.85
C ARG A 116 -22.26 -2.26 -6.42
N ILE A 117 -22.64 -1.01 -6.15
CA ILE A 117 -21.89 0.19 -6.58
C ILE A 117 -20.46 0.16 -6.01
N LEU A 118 -20.30 -0.20 -4.72
CA LEU A 118 -18.98 -0.31 -4.09
C LEU A 118 -18.14 -1.42 -4.72
N ALA A 119 -18.73 -2.59 -5.00
CA ALA A 119 -18.02 -3.67 -5.69
C ALA A 119 -17.55 -3.25 -7.09
N LEU A 120 -18.40 -2.58 -7.87
CA LEU A 120 -18.04 -2.04 -9.18
C LEU A 120 -16.95 -0.97 -9.09
N ARG A 121 -16.94 -0.15 -8.02
CA ARG A 121 -15.87 0.82 -7.76
C ARG A 121 -14.52 0.14 -7.58
N GLU A 122 -14.45 -0.94 -6.79
CA GLU A 122 -13.20 -1.67 -6.60
C GLU A 122 -12.75 -2.39 -7.88
N ALA A 123 -13.68 -2.98 -8.63
CA ALA A 123 -13.38 -3.57 -9.94
C ALA A 123 -12.83 -2.51 -10.93
N TRP A 124 -13.45 -1.33 -10.97
CA TRP A 124 -12.99 -0.21 -11.80
C TRP A 124 -11.57 0.23 -11.44
N LYS A 125 -11.28 0.39 -10.14
CA LYS A 125 -9.94 0.74 -9.65
C LYS A 125 -8.91 -0.31 -10.06
N SER A 126 -9.24 -1.59 -9.92
CA SER A 126 -8.35 -2.69 -10.31
C SER A 126 -7.97 -2.62 -11.80
N LYS A 127 -8.94 -2.36 -12.69
CA LYS A 127 -8.67 -2.18 -14.13
C LYS A 127 -7.83 -0.94 -14.40
N GLN A 128 -8.14 0.18 -13.73
CA GLN A 128 -7.38 1.43 -13.86
C GLN A 128 -5.92 1.28 -13.41
N ASP A 129 -5.69 0.55 -12.32
CA ASP A 129 -4.35 0.27 -11.79
C ASP A 129 -3.58 -0.67 -12.72
N ALA A 130 -4.24 -1.68 -13.30
CA ALA A 130 -3.64 -2.55 -14.32
C ALA A 130 -3.22 -1.75 -15.57
N ILE A 131 -4.07 -0.85 -16.08
CA ILE A 131 -3.73 0.03 -17.20
C ILE A 131 -2.53 0.91 -16.83
N ARG A 132 -2.55 1.56 -15.67
CA ARG A 132 -1.42 2.39 -15.20
C ARG A 132 -0.12 1.58 -15.15
N LEU A 133 -0.19 0.36 -14.62
CA LEU A 133 0.97 -0.52 -14.53
C LEU A 133 1.52 -0.89 -15.91
N LEU A 134 0.65 -1.19 -16.89
CA LEU A 134 1.06 -1.47 -18.26
C LEU A 134 1.73 -0.26 -18.92
N LEU A 135 1.21 0.95 -18.70
CA LEU A 135 1.81 2.20 -19.19
C LEU A 135 3.16 2.53 -18.52
N GLU A 136 3.31 2.20 -17.23
CA GLU A 136 4.57 2.39 -16.49
C GLU A 136 5.66 1.37 -16.87
N LEU A 137 5.25 0.13 -17.16
CA LEU A 137 6.18 -0.98 -17.42
C LEU A 137 6.47 -1.19 -18.91
N GLY A 138 5.55 -0.76 -19.78
CA GLY A 138 5.60 -0.97 -21.22
C GLY A 138 5.55 -2.44 -21.66
N ALA A 139 5.08 -3.32 -20.78
CA ALA A 139 5.07 -4.77 -21.00
C ALA A 139 3.89 -5.42 -20.28
N LEU A 140 3.35 -6.49 -20.87
CA LEU A 140 2.37 -7.34 -20.21
C LEU A 140 3.01 -8.02 -18.99
N PRO A 141 2.30 -8.14 -17.85
CA PRO A 141 2.74 -9.03 -16.78
C PRO A 141 2.72 -10.44 -17.34
N ALA A 142 3.90 -10.97 -17.67
CA ALA A 142 4.03 -12.29 -18.26
C ALA A 142 3.47 -13.36 -17.31
N VAL A 143 2.34 -13.96 -17.70
CA VAL A 143 2.20 -15.41 -17.54
C VAL A 143 3.01 -15.99 -18.70
N GLN A 144 4.28 -16.28 -18.41
CA GLN A 144 5.30 -16.96 -19.22
C GLN A 144 5.16 -16.95 -20.76
N THR A 145 6.12 -16.32 -21.43
CA THR A 145 7.14 -17.03 -22.24
C THR A 145 8.38 -16.14 -22.37
N PRO A 146 9.59 -16.71 -22.36
CA PRO A 146 10.79 -15.91 -22.47
C PRO A 146 11.13 -15.61 -23.92
N ASN A 147 10.96 -14.35 -24.30
CA ASN A 147 11.59 -13.85 -25.51
C ASN A 147 13.09 -13.69 -25.25
N ALA A 148 13.86 -14.33 -26.14
CA ALA A 148 15.31 -14.40 -26.16
C ALA A 148 15.95 -13.01 -26.15
N ARG A 149 16.27 -12.49 -24.96
CA ARG A 149 17.45 -11.65 -24.83
C ARG A 149 18.64 -12.54 -25.09
N GLU A 150 19.59 -12.10 -25.92
CA GLU A 150 20.86 -12.81 -26.10
C GLU A 150 21.49 -13.04 -24.72
N LEU A 151 21.44 -14.29 -24.28
CA LEU A 151 21.97 -14.69 -22.98
C LEU A 151 23.51 -14.69 -23.10
N PRO A 152 24.24 -14.20 -22.08
CA PRO A 152 25.69 -14.30 -22.08
C PRO A 152 26.14 -15.75 -22.30
N ASN A 153 27.11 -15.98 -23.20
CA ASN A 153 27.73 -17.30 -23.40
C ASN A 153 28.86 -17.58 -22.37
N ASP A 154 28.98 -16.75 -21.35
CA ASP A 154 30.03 -16.81 -20.33
C ASP A 154 29.44 -17.37 -19.03
N GLU A 155 29.95 -18.52 -18.60
CA GLU A 155 29.43 -19.28 -17.46
C GLU A 155 29.48 -18.47 -16.15
N GLU A 156 30.55 -17.72 -15.91
CA GLU A 156 30.69 -16.91 -14.69
C GLU A 156 29.67 -15.77 -14.66
N LYS A 157 29.41 -15.15 -15.82
CA LYS A 157 28.39 -14.10 -15.95
C LYS A 157 26.98 -14.63 -15.74
N LEU A 158 26.68 -15.85 -16.22
CA LEU A 158 25.40 -16.51 -15.97
C LEU A 158 25.20 -16.80 -14.48
N ARG A 159 26.22 -17.34 -13.80
CA ARG A 159 26.18 -17.61 -12.35
C ARG A 159 25.99 -16.33 -11.54
N TYR A 160 26.71 -15.25 -11.89
CA TYR A 160 26.57 -13.94 -11.25
C TYR A 160 25.16 -13.37 -11.43
N GLN A 161 24.59 -13.43 -12.64
CA GLN A 161 23.23 -12.97 -12.90
C GLN A 161 22.18 -13.75 -12.09
N ILE A 162 22.32 -15.07 -12.01
CA ILE A 162 21.46 -15.92 -11.16
C ILE A 162 21.55 -15.45 -9.71
N GLN A 163 22.75 -15.21 -9.18
CA GLN A 163 22.96 -14.75 -7.81
C GLN A 163 22.31 -13.37 -7.55
N CYS A 164 22.46 -12.43 -8.49
CA CYS A 164 21.81 -11.12 -8.40
C CYS A 164 20.28 -11.23 -8.37
N LEU A 165 19.71 -12.06 -9.25
CA LEU A 165 18.27 -12.29 -9.32
C LEU A 165 17.73 -12.96 -8.05
N GLN A 166 18.45 -13.93 -7.49
CA GLN A 166 18.13 -14.54 -6.20
C GLN A 166 18.11 -13.52 -5.06
N SER A 167 19.11 -12.63 -5.02
CA SER A 167 19.15 -11.53 -4.03
C SER A 167 17.93 -10.60 -4.18
N ASN A 168 17.54 -10.30 -5.42
CA ASN A 168 16.36 -9.48 -5.70
C ASN A 168 15.06 -10.17 -5.26
N ILE A 169 14.90 -11.47 -5.50
CA ILE A 169 13.76 -12.26 -5.01
C ILE A 169 13.65 -12.18 -3.49
N ILE A 170 14.76 -12.39 -2.77
CA ILE A 170 14.77 -12.32 -1.30
C ILE A 170 14.34 -10.93 -0.83
N LYS A 171 14.86 -9.86 -1.44
CA LYS A 171 14.50 -8.48 -1.12
C LYS A 171 13.02 -8.18 -1.43
N ALA A 172 12.49 -8.65 -2.55
CA ALA A 172 11.09 -8.49 -2.88
C ALA A 172 10.17 -9.32 -1.99
N GLY A 173 10.58 -10.52 -1.57
CA GLY A 173 9.87 -11.35 -0.61
C GLY A 173 9.69 -10.63 0.72
N LYS A 174 10.78 -10.08 1.27
CA LYS A 174 10.75 -9.25 2.49
C LYS A 174 9.83 -8.03 2.33
N ARG A 175 9.91 -7.33 1.19
CA ARG A 175 9.03 -6.17 0.89
C ARG A 175 7.57 -6.57 0.74
N SER A 176 7.28 -7.76 0.21
CA SER A 176 5.92 -8.29 0.08
C SER A 176 5.34 -8.63 1.45
N GLN A 177 6.10 -9.33 2.29
CA GLN A 177 5.67 -9.67 3.65
C GLN A 177 5.43 -8.44 4.53
N GLY A 178 6.27 -7.40 4.39
CA GLY A 178 6.12 -6.13 5.11
C GLY A 178 5.09 -5.17 4.51
N ALA A 179 4.52 -5.47 3.34
CA ALA A 179 3.54 -4.60 2.70
C ALA A 179 2.18 -4.70 3.38
N LYS A 180 1.62 -3.54 3.75
CA LYS A 180 0.24 -3.41 4.26
C LYS A 180 -0.81 -3.39 3.14
N ASN A 181 -0.40 -3.04 1.91
CA ASN A 181 -1.29 -2.90 0.76
C ASN A 181 -1.17 -4.11 -0.16
N ASP A 182 -2.30 -4.68 -0.57
CA ASP A 182 -2.35 -5.85 -1.44
C ASP A 182 -1.81 -5.58 -2.84
N SER A 183 -1.95 -4.36 -3.36
CA SER A 183 -1.35 -3.96 -4.64
C SER A 183 0.18 -4.05 -4.64
N THR A 184 0.83 -3.70 -3.53
CA THR A 184 2.28 -3.82 -3.37
C THR A 184 2.70 -5.28 -3.23
N ARG A 185 1.92 -6.11 -2.53
CA ARG A 185 2.15 -7.56 -2.45
C ARG A 185 2.06 -8.20 -3.82
N GLN A 186 1.02 -7.88 -4.58
CA GLN A 186 0.78 -8.41 -5.91
C GLN A 186 1.86 -7.97 -6.89
N ARG A 187 2.28 -6.69 -6.85
CA ARG A 187 3.41 -6.21 -7.65
C ARG A 187 4.71 -6.94 -7.33
N ASN A 188 5.01 -7.14 -6.05
CA ASN A 188 6.23 -7.87 -5.64
C ASN A 188 6.14 -9.36 -6.04
N ALA A 189 4.96 -9.98 -5.94
CA ALA A 189 4.74 -11.36 -6.38
C ALA A 189 5.01 -11.51 -7.89
N VAL A 190 4.54 -10.58 -8.72
CA VAL A 190 4.81 -10.56 -10.16
C VAL A 190 6.31 -10.40 -10.46
N MET A 191 7.00 -9.52 -9.73
CA MET A 191 8.46 -9.36 -9.89
C MET A 191 9.24 -10.62 -9.52
N ILE A 192 8.83 -11.30 -8.44
CA ILE A 192 9.43 -12.57 -8.02
C ILE A 192 9.24 -13.64 -9.09
N ALA A 193 8.02 -13.82 -9.60
CA ALA A 193 7.72 -14.79 -10.65
C ALA A 193 8.56 -14.52 -11.92
N ARG A 194 8.74 -13.25 -12.28
CA ARG A 194 9.59 -12.85 -13.41
C ARG A 194 11.05 -13.26 -13.21
N TRP A 195 11.64 -12.94 -12.05
CA TRP A 195 13.02 -13.29 -11.78
C TRP A 195 13.24 -14.79 -11.65
N GLN A 196 12.24 -15.54 -11.17
CA GLN A 196 12.30 -17.01 -11.14
C GLN A 196 12.36 -17.60 -12.55
N ALA A 197 11.49 -17.13 -13.46
CA ALA A 197 11.52 -17.56 -14.86
C ALA A 197 12.85 -17.20 -15.55
N GLU A 198 13.41 -16.04 -15.24
CA GLU A 198 14.72 -15.61 -15.78
C GLU A 198 15.86 -16.48 -15.25
N ILE A 199 15.84 -16.87 -13.97
CA ILE A 199 16.79 -17.83 -13.40
C ILE A 199 16.68 -19.20 -14.10
N GLU A 200 15.48 -19.67 -14.40
CA GLU A 200 15.27 -20.94 -15.11
C GLU A 200 15.90 -20.93 -16.51
N GLN A 201 15.75 -19.85 -17.26
CA GLN A 201 16.42 -19.69 -18.56
C GLN A 201 17.94 -19.65 -18.44
N LEU A 202 18.47 -18.88 -17.48
CA LEU A 202 19.91 -18.79 -17.25
C LEU A 202 20.49 -20.15 -16.86
N ARG A 203 19.75 -20.94 -16.05
CA ARG A 203 20.13 -22.31 -15.69
C ARG A 203 20.09 -23.26 -16.88
N ALA A 204 19.03 -23.21 -17.70
CA ALA A 204 18.93 -24.02 -18.90
C ALA A 204 20.07 -23.71 -19.89
N LYS A 205 20.44 -22.43 -20.02
CA LYS A 205 21.58 -22.01 -20.84
C LYS A 205 22.91 -22.51 -20.27
N LEU A 206 23.09 -22.42 -18.95
CA LEU A 206 24.29 -22.92 -18.27
C LEU A 206 24.44 -24.45 -18.39
N GLN A 207 23.34 -25.19 -18.49
CA GLN A 207 23.35 -26.63 -18.76
C GLN A 207 23.64 -26.98 -20.23
N SER A 208 23.49 -26.02 -21.15
CA SER A 208 23.71 -26.20 -22.59
C SER A 208 25.09 -25.73 -23.07
N LEU A 209 25.87 -25.10 -22.19
CA LEU A 209 27.27 -24.70 -22.40
C LEU A 209 28.19 -25.82 -21.90
#